data_AF-A0A4V1QXK0-F1
#
_entry.id   AF-A0A4V1QXK0-F1
#
_cell.length_a   1.000
_cell.length_b   1.000
_cell.length_c   1.000
_cell.angle_alpha   90.00
_cell.angle_beta   90.00
_cell.angle_gamma   90.00
#
_symmetry.space_group_name_H-M   'P 1'
#
loop_
_entity.id
_entity.type
_entity.pdbx_description
1 polymer ?
#
loop_
_entity_poly.entity_id
_entity_poly.type
_entity_poly.pdbx_seq_one_letter_code
_entity_poly.pdbx_strand_id
1 'polypeptide(L)'
;MTQSVPPEPPAQERPITRRPLFWLIIAIVLLLLVIAILVGMAMGSTNDPDPTAPPSGPPTPTSSPTPTSSPTPSDGPTPSDEATPTPAGAQIPSDCADIYTRDLTAEFDGLVLNPAWTLEPGSGVRRGSKDEVAVALLESTAELTCSWANPRGGSDRGLTTDVARVDPDEAAGTLEHFASAGFTCYEELEGTRCVIESAPSPDGKSGESHFIRDGVWIATWWVNAGPDGYTHDIVAALFG
;
A
#
# COMPACT_ATOMS: atom_id res chain seq x y z
N MET A 1 -47.87 -39.98 -27.57
CA MET A 1 -47.00 -39.49 -28.66
C MET A 1 -46.24 -38.29 -28.12
N THR A 2 -45.05 -38.51 -27.58
CA THR A 2 -44.17 -37.48 -27.00
C THR A 2 -43.36 -36.82 -28.12
N GLN A 3 -43.56 -35.53 -28.33
CA GLN A 3 -42.86 -34.74 -29.34
C GLN A 3 -41.56 -34.20 -28.74
N SER A 4 -40.41 -34.67 -29.24
CA SER A 4 -39.09 -34.19 -28.85
C SER A 4 -38.82 -32.82 -29.52
N VAL A 5 -38.53 -31.81 -28.71
CA VAL A 5 -38.05 -30.49 -29.15
C VAL A 5 -36.52 -30.57 -29.34
N PRO A 6 -35.96 -30.11 -30.47
CA PRO A 6 -34.51 -30.11 -30.69
C PRO A 6 -33.82 -28.99 -29.89
N PRO A 7 -32.57 -29.18 -29.46
CA PRO A 7 -31.82 -28.17 -28.71
C PRO A 7 -31.41 -26.97 -29.59
N GLU A 8 -31.50 -25.78 -29.00
CA GLU A 8 -31.12 -24.49 -29.61
C GLU A 8 -29.59 -24.38 -29.75
N PRO A 9 -29.06 -23.90 -30.89
CA PRO A 9 -27.62 -23.77 -31.10
C PRO A 9 -27.02 -22.62 -30.27
N PRO A 10 -25.76 -22.75 -29.77
CA PRO A 10 -25.14 -21.70 -28.96
C PRO A 10 -24.86 -20.43 -29.78
N ALA A 11 -25.08 -19.28 -29.14
CA ALA A 11 -24.80 -17.97 -29.70
C ALA A 11 -23.29 -17.78 -29.96
N GLN A 12 -22.92 -17.43 -31.19
CA GLN A 12 -21.54 -17.09 -31.56
C GLN A 12 -21.19 -15.67 -31.08
N GLU A 13 -20.24 -15.54 -30.17
CA GLU A 13 -19.63 -14.26 -29.80
C GLU A 13 -18.71 -13.76 -30.92
N ARG A 14 -18.96 -12.54 -31.40
CA ARG A 14 -18.15 -11.90 -32.44
C ARG A 14 -16.93 -11.20 -31.82
N PRO A 15 -15.70 -11.41 -32.32
CA PRO A 15 -14.50 -10.77 -31.79
C PRO A 15 -14.55 -9.24 -31.96
N ILE A 16 -14.21 -8.53 -30.88
CA ILE A 16 -14.35 -7.07 -30.67
C ILE A 16 -13.47 -6.24 -31.62
N THR A 17 -12.50 -6.85 -32.31
CA THR A 17 -11.47 -6.19 -33.12
C THR A 17 -11.90 -5.68 -34.49
N ARG A 18 -13.19 -5.77 -34.86
CA ARG A 18 -13.71 -5.36 -36.18
C ARG A 18 -14.69 -4.18 -36.16
N ARG A 19 -14.55 -3.23 -35.23
CA ARG A 19 -15.37 -2.00 -35.26
C ARG A 19 -14.51 -0.78 -35.64
N PRO A 20 -14.78 -0.09 -36.77
CA PRO A 20 -14.00 1.08 -37.20
C PRO A 20 -14.02 2.23 -36.18
N LEU A 21 -15.02 2.21 -35.28
CA LEU A 21 -15.16 3.14 -34.16
C LEU A 21 -14.02 3.03 -33.14
N PHE A 22 -13.45 1.83 -32.91
CA PHE A 22 -12.34 1.64 -31.98
C PHE A 22 -11.07 2.34 -32.48
N TRP A 23 -10.77 2.20 -33.77
CA TRP A 23 -9.66 2.90 -34.41
C TRP A 23 -9.85 4.42 -34.47
N LEU A 24 -11.10 4.88 -34.57
CA LEU A 24 -11.44 6.30 -34.55
C LEU A 24 -11.22 6.91 -33.15
N ILE A 25 -11.56 6.18 -32.07
CA ILE A 25 -11.29 6.59 -30.69
C ILE A 25 -9.78 6.67 -30.43
N ILE A 26 -9.00 5.68 -30.89
CA ILE A 26 -7.52 5.70 -30.75
C ILE A 26 -6.92 6.92 -31.47
N ALA A 27 -7.37 7.22 -32.68
CA ALA A 27 -6.88 8.38 -33.43
C ALA A 27 -7.18 9.72 -32.73
N ILE A 28 -8.35 9.86 -32.09
CA ILE A 28 -8.73 11.05 -31.32
C ILE A 28 -7.85 11.20 -30.07
N VAL A 29 -7.61 10.12 -29.32
CA VAL A 29 -6.77 10.15 -28.11
C VAL A 29 -5.33 10.55 -28.45
N LEU A 30 -4.76 9.99 -29.52
CA LEU A 30 -3.42 10.35 -29.97
C LEU A 30 -3.32 11.82 -30.39
N LEU A 31 -4.34 12.35 -31.06
CA LEU A 31 -4.37 13.76 -31.46
C LEU A 31 -4.41 14.70 -30.24
N LEU A 32 -5.18 14.36 -29.21
CA LEU A 32 -5.26 15.15 -27.98
C LEU A 32 -3.95 15.16 -27.20
N LEU A 33 -3.24 14.02 -27.15
CA LEU A 33 -1.91 13.92 -26.53
C LEU A 33 -0.87 14.81 -27.23
N VAL A 34 -0.87 14.83 -28.57
CA VAL A 34 0.04 15.69 -29.33
C VAL A 34 -0.22 17.17 -29.06
N ILE A 35 -1.48 17.58 -28.96
CA ILE A 35 -1.85 18.97 -28.64
C ILE A 35 -1.38 19.37 -27.24
N ALA A 36 -1.52 18.48 -26.24
CA ALA A 36 -1.07 18.74 -24.88
C ALA A 36 0.46 18.95 -24.78
N ILE A 37 1.24 18.14 -25.51
CA ILE A 37 2.71 18.24 -25.55
C ILE A 37 3.15 19.58 -26.18
N LEU A 38 2.46 20.04 -27.23
CA LEU A 38 2.77 21.31 -27.88
C LEU A 38 2.49 22.53 -26.99
N VAL A 39 1.48 22.46 -26.11
CA VAL A 39 1.19 23.54 -25.15
C VAL A 39 2.19 23.56 -23.99
N GLY A 40 2.67 22.39 -23.56
CA GLY A 40 3.67 22.28 -22.47
C GLY A 40 5.05 22.86 -22.82
N MET A 41 5.47 22.83 -24.08
CA MET A 41 6.78 23.35 -24.51
C MET A 41 6.86 24.89 -24.61
N ALA A 42 5.75 25.61 -24.44
CA ALA A 42 5.72 27.07 -24.58
C ALA A 42 5.92 27.86 -23.28
N MET A 43 6.01 27.21 -22.11
CA MET A 43 6.09 27.88 -20.80
C MET A 43 7.29 27.37 -19.98
N GLY A 44 8.50 27.75 -20.39
CA GLY A 44 9.73 27.44 -19.68
C GLY A 44 10.84 28.43 -19.98
N SER A 45 10.62 29.72 -19.68
CA SER A 45 11.64 30.77 -19.76
C SER A 45 12.05 31.28 -18.39
N THR A 46 13.36 31.09 -18.13
CA THR A 46 14.33 32.00 -17.51
C THR A 46 14.09 32.48 -16.08
N ASN A 47 15.06 32.20 -15.19
CA ASN A 47 15.86 33.26 -14.54
C ASN A 47 17.12 32.66 -13.88
N ASP A 48 18.27 33.06 -14.40
CA ASP A 48 19.61 32.98 -13.82
C ASP A 48 19.93 34.39 -13.27
N PRO A 49 20.59 34.53 -12.10
CA PRO A 49 21.93 35.12 -12.17
C PRO A 49 22.94 34.57 -11.14
N ASP A 50 24.10 34.16 -11.64
CA ASP A 50 25.44 34.20 -11.00
C ASP A 50 26.16 35.52 -11.39
N PRO A 51 27.40 35.89 -10.92
CA PRO A 51 28.17 35.73 -9.67
C PRO A 51 28.58 37.10 -9.08
N THR A 52 29.34 37.18 -7.96
CA THR A 52 30.61 37.98 -7.82
C THR A 52 31.13 38.14 -6.36
N ALA A 53 32.23 37.42 -6.11
CA ALA A 53 33.50 37.72 -5.40
C ALA A 53 33.64 38.07 -3.87
N PRO A 54 34.63 37.44 -3.17
CA PRO A 54 35.31 37.90 -1.91
C PRO A 54 36.49 38.86 -2.27
N PRO A 55 37.36 39.44 -1.37
CA PRO A 55 37.88 38.96 -0.07
C PRO A 55 38.20 40.05 1.01
N SER A 56 38.64 39.67 2.22
CA SER A 56 39.82 40.27 2.91
C SER A 56 40.07 39.66 4.30
N GLY A 57 41.35 39.40 4.57
CA GLY A 57 41.89 38.61 5.67
C GLY A 57 42.11 39.33 7.03
N PRO A 58 42.95 38.74 7.90
CA PRO A 58 42.90 38.87 9.36
C PRO A 58 43.87 39.91 9.95
N PRO A 59 43.74 40.23 11.24
CA PRO A 59 44.93 40.40 12.07
C PRO A 59 44.98 39.53 13.34
N THR A 60 46.20 39.10 13.62
CA THR A 60 46.76 38.26 14.70
C THR A 60 46.81 38.97 16.08
N PRO A 61 47.18 38.26 17.17
CA PRO A 61 46.71 38.53 18.53
C PRO A 61 47.63 39.45 19.35
N THR A 62 47.12 39.95 20.48
CA THR A 62 47.93 40.59 21.53
C THR A 62 47.57 39.99 22.89
N SER A 63 48.61 39.71 23.67
CA SER A 63 48.67 38.83 24.83
C SER A 63 48.43 39.51 26.18
N SER A 64 47.84 38.76 27.12
CA SER A 64 48.09 38.73 28.58
C SER A 64 47.65 39.95 29.44
N PRO A 65 47.36 39.83 30.77
CA PRO A 65 47.65 38.69 31.66
C PRO A 65 46.51 38.18 32.58
N THR A 66 46.73 36.96 33.07
CA THR A 66 46.10 36.23 34.19
C THR A 66 46.04 37.08 35.47
N PRO A 67 45.03 36.89 36.35
CA PRO A 67 45.22 35.91 37.44
C PRO A 67 43.94 35.21 37.95
N THR A 68 44.22 34.17 38.75
CA THR A 68 43.40 33.65 39.87
C THR A 68 42.57 32.41 39.60
N SER A 69 43.18 31.28 39.97
CA SER A 69 42.56 29.98 40.20
C SER A 69 41.38 30.08 41.17
N SER A 70 40.21 29.63 40.72
CA SER A 70 39.03 29.40 41.55
C SER A 70 38.67 27.91 41.47
N PRO A 71 38.23 27.26 42.56
CA PRO A 71 38.22 25.81 42.64
C PRO A 71 37.09 25.21 41.81
N THR A 72 37.41 24.10 41.17
CA THR A 72 36.52 23.16 40.48
C THR A 72 35.38 22.68 41.39
N PRO A 73 34.11 22.81 40.98
CA PRO A 73 33.05 21.92 41.42
C PRO A 73 32.73 20.90 40.32
N SER A 74 33.12 19.66 40.60
CA SER A 74 32.48 18.40 40.23
C SER A 74 31.75 18.33 38.88
N ASP A 75 32.33 17.57 37.95
CA ASP A 75 31.59 16.87 36.91
C ASP A 75 30.46 16.08 37.57
N GLY A 76 29.26 16.65 37.61
CA GLY A 76 28.05 15.88 37.81
C GLY A 76 27.89 14.99 36.58
N PRO A 77 27.51 13.71 36.73
CA PRO A 77 27.19 12.90 35.57
C PRO A 77 26.08 13.63 34.81
N THR A 78 26.39 14.07 33.59
CA THR A 78 25.38 14.41 32.58
C THR A 78 24.35 13.26 32.62
N PRO A 79 23.04 13.52 32.76
CA PRO A 79 22.06 12.46 32.59
C PRO A 79 22.34 11.88 31.20
N SER A 80 22.82 10.63 31.19
CA SER A 80 22.88 9.87 29.96
C SER A 80 21.47 9.92 29.41
N ASP A 81 21.31 10.40 28.19
CA ASP A 81 20.11 10.14 27.41
C ASP A 81 19.96 8.62 27.41
N GLU A 82 19.13 8.13 28.33
CA GLU A 82 18.65 6.77 28.31
C GLU A 82 17.86 6.74 27.01
N ALA A 83 18.48 6.18 25.97
CA ALA A 83 17.85 5.93 24.70
C ALA A 83 16.54 5.23 25.02
N THR A 84 15.45 5.99 24.93
CA THR A 84 14.11 5.43 25.03
C THR A 84 14.10 4.28 24.04
N PRO A 85 13.78 3.04 24.45
CA PRO A 85 13.82 1.94 23.53
C PRO A 85 12.85 2.32 22.42
N THR A 86 13.35 2.49 21.20
CA THR A 86 12.49 2.52 20.02
C THR A 86 11.59 1.29 20.18
N PRO A 87 10.26 1.45 20.22
CA PRO A 87 9.37 0.31 20.32
C PRO A 87 9.85 -0.72 19.30
N ALA A 88 10.16 -1.93 19.75
CA ALA A 88 10.39 -3.01 18.82
C ALA A 88 9.09 -3.11 18.03
N GLY A 89 9.11 -2.67 16.76
CA GLY A 89 7.92 -2.68 15.92
C GLY A 89 7.31 -4.07 15.95
N ALA A 90 5.98 -4.15 15.78
CA ALA A 90 5.29 -5.43 15.80
C ALA A 90 6.01 -6.47 14.93
N GLN A 91 6.19 -7.66 15.51
CA GLN A 91 6.86 -8.75 14.82
C GLN A 91 5.87 -9.35 13.81
N ILE A 92 6.23 -9.34 12.53
CA ILE A 92 5.43 -9.97 11.49
C ILE A 92 5.72 -11.48 11.54
N PRO A 93 4.72 -12.34 11.77
CA PRO A 93 4.91 -13.79 11.77
C PRO A 93 5.34 -14.31 10.40
N SER A 94 5.97 -15.49 10.39
CA SER A 94 6.32 -16.17 9.14
C SER A 94 5.20 -17.06 8.59
N ASP A 95 4.16 -17.34 9.38
CA ASP A 95 3.02 -18.16 8.99
C ASP A 95 1.72 -17.33 8.99
N CYS A 96 0.88 -17.56 7.99
CA CYS A 96 -0.40 -16.89 7.86
C CYS A 96 -1.44 -17.31 8.90
N ALA A 97 -1.29 -18.46 9.55
CA ALA A 97 -2.17 -18.83 10.65
C ALA A 97 -1.91 -17.95 11.89
N ASP A 98 -0.69 -17.43 12.03
CA ASP A 98 -0.24 -16.69 13.22
C ASP A 98 -0.64 -15.20 13.20
N ILE A 99 -1.22 -14.71 12.10
CA ILE A 99 -1.76 -13.35 12.04
C ILE A 99 -3.21 -13.25 12.53
N TYR A 100 -3.75 -14.32 13.12
CA TYR A 100 -5.12 -14.35 13.64
C TYR A 100 -5.13 -14.77 15.11
N THR A 101 -6.04 -14.18 15.89
CA THR A 101 -6.22 -14.57 17.30
C THR A 101 -7.19 -15.74 17.46
N ARG A 102 -7.92 -16.08 16.40
CA ARG A 102 -8.95 -17.13 16.36
C ARG A 102 -8.97 -17.87 15.03
N ASP A 103 -9.62 -19.03 15.00
CA ASP A 103 -9.86 -19.77 13.77
C ASP A 103 -11.02 -19.14 12.97
N LEU A 104 -10.70 -18.55 11.83
CA LEU A 104 -11.67 -17.91 10.93
C LEU A 104 -12.29 -18.87 9.90
N THR A 105 -11.87 -20.14 9.87
CA THR A 105 -12.24 -21.08 8.80
C THR A 105 -13.76 -21.22 8.63
N ALA A 106 -14.51 -21.23 9.73
CA ALA A 106 -15.97 -21.33 9.70
C ALA A 106 -16.64 -20.08 9.10
N GLU A 107 -16.06 -18.90 9.31
CA GLU A 107 -16.60 -17.61 8.83
C GLU A 107 -16.33 -17.40 7.33
N PHE A 108 -15.31 -18.08 6.80
CA PHE A 108 -14.95 -18.02 5.38
C PHE A 108 -15.71 -19.00 4.47
N ASP A 109 -16.66 -19.77 5.01
CA ASP A 109 -17.66 -20.55 4.25
C ASP A 109 -17.07 -21.33 3.06
N GLY A 110 -16.13 -22.23 3.38
CA GLY A 110 -15.52 -23.16 2.41
C GLY A 110 -14.32 -22.61 1.64
N LEU A 111 -13.91 -21.35 1.85
CA LEU A 111 -12.56 -20.92 1.50
C LEU A 111 -11.56 -21.52 2.50
N VAL A 112 -10.33 -21.72 2.03
CA VAL A 112 -9.23 -22.21 2.84
C VAL A 112 -8.08 -21.21 2.80
N LEU A 113 -7.28 -21.19 3.86
CA LEU A 113 -6.08 -20.38 3.93
C LEU A 113 -4.97 -21.00 3.08
N ASN A 114 -4.39 -20.20 2.18
CA ASN A 114 -3.25 -20.51 1.32
C ASN A 114 -3.35 -21.85 0.57
N PRO A 115 -4.42 -22.11 -0.22
CA PRO A 115 -4.46 -23.30 -1.05
C PRO A 115 -3.29 -23.28 -2.05
N ALA A 116 -2.64 -24.42 -2.28
CA ALA A 116 -1.34 -24.50 -2.98
C ALA A 116 -1.24 -23.69 -4.30
N TRP A 117 -2.34 -23.65 -5.08
CA TRP A 117 -2.39 -22.91 -6.33
C TRP A 117 -2.15 -21.40 -6.17
N THR A 118 -2.44 -20.80 -5.01
CA THR A 118 -2.23 -19.36 -4.80
C THR A 118 -0.76 -18.99 -4.72
N LEU A 119 0.08 -19.95 -4.33
CA LEU A 119 1.53 -19.78 -4.19
C LEU A 119 2.28 -20.06 -5.50
N GLU A 120 1.59 -20.56 -6.53
CA GLU A 120 2.21 -20.87 -7.81
C GLU A 120 2.55 -19.57 -8.58
N PRO A 121 3.75 -19.48 -9.17
CA PRO A 121 4.10 -18.35 -10.03
C PRO A 121 3.07 -18.19 -11.17
N GLY A 122 2.53 -16.98 -11.33
CA GLY A 122 1.53 -16.71 -12.35
C GLY A 122 0.12 -17.21 -12.02
N SER A 123 -0.16 -17.55 -10.75
CA SER A 123 -1.51 -17.91 -10.26
C SER A 123 -2.58 -16.86 -10.53
N GLY A 124 -2.16 -15.61 -10.75
CA GLY A 124 -3.06 -14.46 -10.94
C GLY A 124 -3.69 -13.97 -9.63
N VAL A 125 -3.23 -14.49 -8.48
CA VAL A 125 -3.61 -13.94 -7.17
C VAL A 125 -3.09 -12.51 -7.08
N ARG A 126 -4.00 -11.59 -6.76
CA ARG A 126 -3.64 -10.19 -6.55
C ARG A 126 -3.00 -10.01 -5.19
N ARG A 127 -2.21 -8.96 -5.06
CA ARG A 127 -1.79 -8.41 -3.76
C ARG A 127 -3.00 -7.88 -2.99
N GLY A 128 -2.76 -7.49 -1.75
CA GLY A 128 -3.70 -6.81 -0.86
C GLY A 128 -4.13 -5.42 -1.33
N SER A 129 -3.80 -5.02 -2.56
CA SER A 129 -4.28 -3.80 -3.20
C SER A 129 -4.51 -3.98 -4.71
N LYS A 130 -5.36 -3.14 -5.31
CA LYS A 130 -5.44 -2.94 -6.77
C LYS A 130 -4.75 -1.66 -7.23
N ASP A 131 -4.39 -0.77 -6.32
CA ASP A 131 -3.69 0.46 -6.63
C ASP A 131 -2.24 0.15 -7.04
N GLU A 132 -1.81 0.63 -8.21
CA GLU A 132 -0.52 0.25 -8.79
C GLU A 132 0.68 0.75 -7.95
N VAL A 133 0.55 1.90 -7.29
CA VAL A 133 1.60 2.45 -6.42
C VAL A 133 1.72 1.60 -5.16
N ALA A 134 0.57 1.28 -4.54
CA ALA A 134 0.51 0.39 -3.37
C ALA A 134 1.05 -1.01 -3.70
N VAL A 135 0.65 -1.58 -4.84
CA VAL A 135 1.13 -2.90 -5.29
C VAL A 135 2.64 -2.91 -5.46
N ALA A 136 3.23 -1.89 -6.09
CA ALA A 136 4.67 -1.80 -6.28
C ALA A 136 5.43 -1.76 -4.94
N LEU A 137 4.92 -1.00 -3.96
CA LEU A 137 5.52 -0.96 -2.63
C LEU A 137 5.37 -2.31 -1.91
N LEU A 138 4.21 -2.95 -1.99
CA LEU A 138 3.98 -4.28 -1.41
C LEU A 138 4.90 -5.35 -2.02
N GLU A 139 5.27 -5.25 -3.30
CA GLU A 139 6.23 -6.15 -3.95
C GLU A 139 7.64 -6.09 -3.34
N SER A 140 8.05 -4.94 -2.80
CA SER A 140 9.35 -4.79 -2.15
C SER A 140 9.31 -4.95 -0.63
N THR A 141 8.16 -4.76 0.02
CA THR A 141 8.06 -4.61 1.49
C THR A 141 7.27 -5.71 2.20
N ALA A 142 6.44 -6.47 1.48
CA ALA A 142 5.66 -7.53 2.14
C ALA A 142 6.56 -8.66 2.63
N GLU A 143 6.47 -8.93 3.93
CA GLU A 143 7.15 -10.05 4.57
C GLU A 143 6.26 -11.30 4.56
N LEU A 144 4.94 -11.13 4.44
CA LEU A 144 3.94 -12.19 4.45
C LEU A 144 2.78 -11.88 3.50
N THR A 145 2.34 -12.87 2.73
CA THR A 145 1.13 -12.79 1.87
C THR A 145 0.21 -13.98 2.18
N CYS A 146 -1.01 -13.68 2.58
CA CYS A 146 -2.02 -14.65 3.00
C CYS A 146 -3.25 -14.56 2.12
N SER A 147 -3.73 -15.69 1.61
CA SER A 147 -4.88 -15.76 0.71
C SER A 147 -5.94 -16.69 1.25
N TRP A 148 -7.14 -16.17 1.50
CA TRP A 148 -8.33 -17.00 1.69
C TRP A 148 -8.98 -17.19 0.33
N ALA A 149 -8.94 -18.43 -0.17
CA ALA A 149 -9.39 -18.73 -1.52
C ALA A 149 -10.02 -20.13 -1.63
N ASN A 150 -10.71 -20.39 -2.74
CA ASN A 150 -11.34 -21.68 -2.97
C ASN A 150 -10.25 -22.75 -3.17
N PRO A 151 -10.36 -23.92 -2.50
CA PRO A 151 -9.33 -24.96 -2.57
C PRO A 151 -9.13 -25.54 -3.98
N ARG A 152 -10.09 -25.32 -4.90
CA ARG A 152 -10.09 -25.88 -6.27
C ARG A 152 -9.67 -24.88 -7.35
N GLY A 153 -9.30 -23.65 -7.00
CA GLY A 153 -8.87 -22.61 -7.94
C GLY A 153 -9.57 -21.27 -7.71
N GLY A 154 -9.37 -20.32 -8.63
CA GLY A 154 -9.98 -19.00 -8.57
C GLY A 154 -11.52 -19.06 -8.52
N SER A 155 -12.11 -18.14 -7.76
CA SER A 155 -13.57 -17.95 -7.62
C SER A 155 -13.92 -16.47 -7.59
N ASP A 156 -15.22 -16.18 -7.55
CA ASP A 156 -15.80 -14.85 -7.33
C ASP A 156 -15.76 -14.40 -5.86
N ARG A 157 -15.16 -15.20 -4.98
CA ARG A 157 -14.94 -14.91 -3.56
C ARG A 157 -13.51 -15.20 -3.13
N GLY A 158 -13.01 -14.37 -2.23
CA GLY A 158 -11.70 -14.52 -1.60
C GLY A 158 -11.15 -13.19 -1.12
N LEU A 159 -10.02 -13.25 -0.41
CA LEU A 159 -9.24 -12.08 -0.09
C LEU A 159 -7.75 -12.41 -0.05
N THR A 160 -6.93 -11.42 -0.34
CA THR A 160 -5.48 -11.45 -0.12
C THR A 160 -5.14 -10.40 0.93
N THR A 161 -4.32 -10.76 1.89
CA THR A 161 -3.71 -9.84 2.86
C THR A 161 -2.21 -9.91 2.74
N ASP A 162 -1.58 -8.76 2.51
CA ASP A 162 -0.15 -8.58 2.69
C ASP A 162 0.11 -7.94 4.05
N VAL A 163 1.10 -8.45 4.77
CA VAL A 163 1.67 -7.80 5.95
C VAL A 163 3.08 -7.36 5.60
N ALA A 164 3.26 -6.04 5.53
CA ALA A 164 4.48 -5.41 5.04
C ALA A 164 5.13 -4.54 6.11
N ARG A 165 6.45 -4.41 6.00
CA ARG A 165 7.22 -3.46 6.79
C ARG A 165 7.50 -2.21 5.97
N VAL A 166 7.07 -1.07 6.47
CA VAL A 166 7.24 0.23 5.82
C VAL A 166 7.98 1.18 6.76
N ASP A 167 8.87 1.98 6.19
CA ASP A 167 9.48 3.07 6.94
C ASP A 167 8.50 4.25 7.13
N PRO A 168 8.81 5.24 7.98
CA PRO A 168 7.90 6.35 8.23
C PRO A 168 7.55 7.20 6.99
N ASP A 169 8.46 7.36 6.05
CA ASP A 169 8.23 8.15 4.83
C ASP A 169 7.35 7.36 3.85
N GLU A 170 7.60 6.06 3.71
CA GLU A 170 6.75 5.13 2.94
C GLU A 170 5.32 5.07 3.51
N ALA A 171 5.19 4.97 4.83
CA ALA A 171 3.90 4.97 5.52
C ALA A 171 3.12 6.26 5.27
N ALA A 172 3.75 7.43 5.50
CA ALA A 172 3.11 8.72 5.30
C ALA A 172 2.71 8.95 3.84
N GLY A 173 3.60 8.63 2.90
CA GLY A 173 3.34 8.76 1.46
C GLY A 173 2.20 7.84 1.00
N THR A 174 2.13 6.61 1.52
CA THR A 174 1.06 5.66 1.21
C THR A 174 -0.30 6.17 1.70
N LEU A 175 -0.37 6.72 2.92
CA LEU A 175 -1.61 7.29 3.47
C LEU A 175 -2.08 8.53 2.70
N GLU A 176 -1.15 9.43 2.33
CA GLU A 176 -1.45 10.61 1.50
C GLU A 176 -1.95 10.20 0.11
N HIS A 177 -1.32 9.19 -0.49
CA HIS A 177 -1.73 8.62 -1.77
C HIS A 177 -3.15 8.05 -1.69
N PHE A 178 -3.46 7.23 -0.68
CA PHE A 178 -4.81 6.67 -0.52
C PHE A 178 -5.87 7.74 -0.31
N ALA A 179 -5.61 8.75 0.52
CA ALA A 179 -6.53 9.88 0.69
C ALA A 179 -6.79 10.60 -0.65
N SER A 180 -5.74 10.81 -1.45
CA SER A 180 -5.84 11.43 -2.78
C SER A 180 -6.54 10.54 -3.81
N ALA A 181 -6.42 9.23 -3.67
CA ALA A 181 -7.08 8.23 -4.52
C ALA A 181 -8.56 7.99 -4.15
N GLY A 182 -9.09 8.67 -3.12
CA GLY A 182 -10.49 8.62 -2.72
C GLY A 182 -10.83 7.52 -1.70
N PHE A 183 -9.82 6.94 -1.05
CA PHE A 183 -10.05 6.09 0.11
C PHE A 183 -10.54 6.94 1.28
N THR A 184 -11.42 6.35 2.09
CA THR A 184 -11.82 6.95 3.36
C THR A 184 -10.80 6.55 4.42
N CYS A 185 -9.97 7.51 4.83
CA CYS A 185 -8.95 7.32 5.86
C CYS A 185 -9.41 7.87 7.22
N TYR A 186 -9.20 7.10 8.29
CA TYR A 186 -9.53 7.48 9.66
C TYR A 186 -8.60 6.81 10.67
N GLU A 187 -8.46 7.42 11.84
CA GLU A 187 -7.71 6.84 12.96
C GLU A 187 -8.54 5.74 13.64
N GLU A 188 -7.92 4.60 13.89
CA GLU A 188 -8.51 3.46 14.60
C GLU A 188 -7.38 2.60 15.20
N LEU A 189 -7.59 1.94 16.35
CA LEU A 189 -6.62 0.99 16.93
C LEU A 189 -5.18 1.52 17.02
N GLU A 190 -5.02 2.83 17.30
CA GLU A 190 -3.74 3.54 17.37
C GLU A 190 -2.93 3.54 16.06
N GLY A 191 -3.60 3.34 14.93
CA GLY A 191 -3.06 3.52 13.59
C GLY A 191 -4.04 4.24 12.67
N THR A 192 -3.66 4.35 11.41
CA THR A 192 -4.52 4.92 10.37
C THR A 192 -5.05 3.81 9.47
N ARG A 193 -6.37 3.80 9.26
CA ARG A 193 -7.05 2.87 8.36
C ARG A 193 -7.66 3.60 7.18
N CYS A 194 -7.28 3.20 5.97
CA CYS A 194 -7.85 3.68 4.71
C CYS A 194 -8.65 2.56 4.04
N VAL A 195 -9.92 2.82 3.72
CA VAL A 195 -10.82 1.84 3.08
C VAL A 195 -11.46 2.38 1.81
N ILE A 196 -11.70 1.49 0.85
CA ILE A 196 -12.53 1.77 -0.31
C ILE A 196 -13.37 0.54 -0.65
N GLU A 197 -14.61 0.75 -1.10
CA GLU A 197 -15.49 -0.33 -1.53
C GLU A 197 -16.10 0.00 -2.89
N SER A 198 -16.31 -1.03 -3.70
CA SER A 198 -17.16 -0.93 -4.87
C SER A 198 -18.61 -0.72 -4.46
N ALA A 199 -19.38 0.00 -5.29
CA ALA A 199 -20.82 0.05 -5.14
C ALA A 199 -21.43 -1.38 -5.15
N PRO A 200 -22.52 -1.63 -4.41
CA PRO A 200 -23.23 -2.90 -4.47
C PRO A 200 -23.62 -3.27 -5.91
N SER A 201 -23.43 -4.55 -6.27
CA SER A 201 -23.81 -5.09 -7.57
C SER A 201 -24.42 -6.50 -7.44
N PRO A 202 -25.07 -7.05 -8.49
CA PRO A 202 -25.53 -8.44 -8.48
C PRO A 202 -24.39 -9.46 -8.28
N ASP A 203 -23.18 -9.11 -8.72
CA ASP A 203 -21.96 -9.93 -8.55
C ASP A 203 -21.33 -9.73 -7.16
N GLY A 204 -22.01 -8.99 -6.29
CA GLY A 204 -21.61 -8.67 -4.92
C GLY A 204 -20.73 -7.43 -4.84
N LYS A 205 -19.74 -7.47 -3.95
CA LYS A 205 -18.86 -6.34 -3.60
C LYS A 205 -17.40 -6.76 -3.58
N SER A 206 -16.56 -5.77 -3.78
CA SER A 206 -15.12 -5.86 -3.51
C SER A 206 -14.67 -4.58 -2.83
N GLY A 207 -13.50 -4.63 -2.19
CA GLY A 207 -12.94 -3.46 -1.56
C GLY A 207 -11.51 -3.71 -1.11
N GLU A 208 -10.96 -2.68 -0.49
CA GLU A 208 -9.61 -2.69 0.08
C GLU A 208 -9.64 -2.09 1.48
N SER A 209 -8.78 -2.60 2.35
CA SER A 209 -8.55 -2.10 3.70
C SER A 209 -7.05 -2.05 3.95
N HIS A 210 -6.52 -0.86 4.18
CA HIS A 210 -5.12 -0.62 4.47
C HIS A 210 -5.01 -0.05 5.88
N PHE A 211 -4.39 -0.80 6.78
CA PHE A 211 -4.12 -0.35 8.14
C PHE A 211 -2.62 -0.19 8.34
N ILE A 212 -2.19 0.97 8.82
CA ILE A 212 -0.77 1.27 9.07
C ILE A 212 -0.59 1.73 10.52
N ARG A 213 0.29 1.05 11.25
CA ARG A 213 0.67 1.35 12.64
C ARG A 213 2.10 0.91 12.90
N ASP A 214 2.90 1.77 13.53
CA ASP A 214 4.26 1.45 14.01
C ASP A 214 5.16 0.75 12.97
N GLY A 215 5.09 1.19 11.70
CA GLY A 215 5.88 0.66 10.59
C GLY A 215 5.41 -0.69 10.04
N VAL A 216 4.23 -1.16 10.43
CA VAL A 216 3.59 -2.35 9.85
C VAL A 216 2.35 -1.93 9.07
N TRP A 217 2.27 -2.41 7.84
CA TRP A 217 1.14 -2.19 6.94
C TRP A 217 0.41 -3.52 6.69
N ILE A 218 -0.87 -3.57 7.09
CA ILE A 218 -1.80 -4.65 6.77
C ILE A 218 -2.63 -4.18 5.56
N ALA A 219 -2.32 -4.70 4.38
CA ALA A 219 -3.04 -4.40 3.15
C ALA A 219 -3.95 -5.57 2.76
N THR A 220 -5.25 -5.36 2.72
CA THR A 220 -6.20 -6.41 2.35
C THR A 220 -7.02 -5.98 1.14
N TRP A 221 -7.00 -6.80 0.08
CA TRP A 221 -7.93 -6.71 -1.04
C TRP A 221 -8.91 -7.88 -0.94
N TRP A 222 -10.21 -7.60 -1.08
CA TRP A 222 -11.25 -8.60 -0.92
C TRP A 222 -12.33 -8.54 -2.02
N VAL A 223 -12.95 -9.70 -2.26
CA VAL A 223 -14.13 -9.87 -3.12
C VAL A 223 -15.07 -10.85 -2.43
N ASN A 224 -16.30 -10.44 -2.14
CA ASN A 224 -17.37 -11.29 -1.61
C ASN A 224 -17.01 -12.17 -0.39
N ALA A 225 -15.93 -11.82 0.32
CA ALA A 225 -15.37 -12.54 1.46
C ALA A 225 -14.60 -11.55 2.33
N GLY A 226 -14.91 -11.50 3.62
CA GLY A 226 -14.36 -10.52 4.54
C GLY A 226 -15.20 -10.54 5.82
N PRO A 227 -14.87 -11.43 6.77
CA PRO A 227 -15.63 -11.53 8.00
C PRO A 227 -15.54 -10.23 8.81
N ASP A 228 -16.58 -9.96 9.59
CA ASP A 228 -16.59 -8.80 10.47
C ASP A 228 -15.42 -8.86 11.45
N GLY A 229 -14.75 -7.72 11.64
CA GLY A 229 -13.58 -7.63 12.51
C GLY A 229 -12.32 -8.32 11.98
N TYR A 230 -12.24 -8.69 10.69
CA TYR A 230 -11.05 -9.31 10.10
C TYR A 230 -9.75 -8.51 10.36
N THR A 231 -9.74 -7.21 10.04
CA THR A 231 -8.57 -6.35 10.29
C THR A 231 -8.30 -6.18 11.79
N HIS A 232 -9.35 -6.05 12.62
CA HIS A 232 -9.20 -5.96 14.08
C HIS A 232 -8.55 -7.20 14.67
N ASP A 233 -8.88 -8.39 14.17
CA ASP A 233 -8.28 -9.64 14.61
C ASP A 233 -6.78 -9.70 14.29
N ILE A 234 -6.39 -9.25 13.08
CA ILE A 234 -4.98 -9.16 12.69
C ILE A 234 -4.23 -8.14 13.55
N VAL A 235 -4.83 -6.97 13.78
CA VAL A 235 -4.22 -5.95 14.63
C VAL A 235 -4.04 -6.46 16.06
N ALA A 236 -5.02 -7.16 16.63
CA ALA A 236 -4.89 -7.77 17.94
C ALA A 236 -3.76 -8.83 17.97
N ALA A 237 -3.64 -9.67 16.93
CA ALA A 237 -2.58 -10.67 16.84
C ALA A 237 -1.18 -10.06 16.77
N LEU A 238 -1.02 -8.96 16.02
CA LEU A 238 0.28 -8.33 15.78
C LEU A 238 0.72 -7.37 16.90
N PHE A 239 -0.23 -6.67 17.55
CA PHE A 239 0.06 -5.58 18.47
C PHE A 239 -0.35 -5.81 19.93
N GLY A 240 -1.20 -6.81 20.22
CA GLY A 240 -1.63 -7.17 21.58
C GLY A 240 -2.94 -6.53 22.02
#